data_AF-A0A8J2A6G6-F1
#
_entry.id   AF-A0A8J2A6G6-F1
#
_cell.length_a   1.000
_cell.length_b   1.000
_cell.length_c   1.000
_cell.angle_alpha   90.00
_cell.angle_beta   90.00
_cell.angle_gamma   90.00
#
_symmetry.space_group_name_H-M   'P 1'
#
loop_
_entity.id
_entity.type
_entity.pdbx_description
1 polymer ?
#
loop_
_entity_poly.entity_id
_entity_poly.type
_entity_poly.pdbx_seq_one_letter_code
_entity_poly.pdbx_strand_id
1 'polypeptide(L)'
;MAAGSGMGNSFMERGMEDYMERRVKSDIKQGLQNLNPIGRPYGFGNQQNQAEQGINWQDYNYPPWLRLIHYKQDELPVAIARTTRLMRLFFEIQCFICALTVFNSIIITASASGYPAKFFLFALLNSMMLPPAALFVFYQGYRGLAISSSSLLTQYKIANSVAILLTLLCCFVPMGAINGFGRYDTELYEHSDGKGYWGFAIFVESMLYLTNLAITSYCMYKVVAFDPYATNNNAGSSSFQGAGVSQV
;
A
#
# COMPACT_ATOMS: atom_id res chain seq x y z
N MET A 1 -4.68 85.12 -15.63
CA MET A 1 -4.06 83.80 -15.84
C MET A 1 -3.23 83.45 -14.61
N ALA A 2 -3.57 82.37 -13.91
CA ALA A 2 -2.64 81.52 -13.15
C ALA A 2 -3.48 80.54 -12.30
N ALA A 3 -3.66 79.33 -12.82
CA ALA A 3 -4.15 78.18 -12.06
C ALA A 3 -2.92 77.37 -11.62
N GLY A 4 -2.81 77.08 -10.33
CA GLY A 4 -1.73 76.30 -9.73
C GLY A 4 -2.28 75.35 -8.69
N SER A 5 -2.70 74.17 -9.13
CA SER A 5 -3.16 73.06 -8.29
C SER A 5 -2.57 71.76 -8.83
N GLY A 6 -1.68 71.12 -8.07
CA GLY A 6 -1.20 69.79 -8.47
C GLY A 6 0.15 69.39 -7.89
N MET A 7 0.30 69.35 -6.57
CA MET A 7 1.40 68.64 -5.92
C MET A 7 0.91 68.12 -4.56
N GLY A 8 0.56 66.84 -4.47
CA GLY A 8 0.10 66.29 -3.18
C GLY A 8 0.01 64.77 -3.07
N ASN A 9 -0.25 64.04 -4.15
CA ASN A 9 -0.56 62.61 -4.03
C ASN A 9 0.57 61.64 -4.43
N SER A 10 1.69 62.11 -4.98
CA SER A 10 2.69 61.22 -5.59
C SER A 10 3.62 60.47 -4.61
N PHE A 11 3.68 60.88 -3.34
CA PHE A 11 4.62 60.28 -2.39
C PHE A 11 4.07 58.99 -1.76
N MET A 12 2.76 58.93 -1.51
CA MET A 12 2.12 57.76 -0.90
C MET A 12 1.95 56.61 -1.91
N GLU A 13 1.70 56.95 -3.17
CA GLU A 13 1.51 55.98 -4.26
C GLU A 13 2.80 55.21 -4.57
N ARG A 14 3.95 55.89 -4.62
CA ARG A 14 5.26 55.25 -4.82
C ARG A 14 5.67 54.30 -3.69
N GLY A 15 5.28 54.59 -2.44
CA GLY A 15 5.59 53.72 -1.30
C GLY A 15 4.82 52.40 -1.32
N MET A 16 3.58 52.42 -1.83
CA MET A 16 2.72 51.25 -1.89
C MET A 16 3.18 50.27 -2.98
N GLU A 17 3.60 50.77 -4.15
CA GLU A 17 4.16 49.95 -5.24
C GLU A 17 5.42 49.21 -4.79
N ASP A 18 6.34 49.91 -4.14
CA ASP A 18 7.60 49.34 -3.62
C ASP A 18 7.35 48.23 -2.59
N TYR A 19 6.34 48.40 -1.73
CA TYR A 19 5.95 47.40 -0.73
C TYR A 19 5.35 46.14 -1.39
N MET A 20 4.44 46.32 -2.35
CA MET A 20 3.80 45.21 -3.06
C MET A 20 4.82 44.40 -3.87
N GLU A 21 5.78 45.05 -4.51
CA GLU A 21 6.83 44.37 -5.27
C GLU A 21 7.73 43.52 -4.36
N ARG A 22 8.10 44.03 -3.17
CA ARG A 22 8.90 43.28 -2.19
C ARG A 22 8.15 42.06 -1.66
N ARG A 23 6.84 42.19 -1.41
CA ARG A 23 6.00 41.08 -0.94
C ARG A 23 5.83 39.99 -2.00
N VAL A 24 5.57 40.36 -3.25
CA VAL A 24 5.46 39.38 -4.35
C VAL A 24 6.79 38.65 -4.55
N LYS A 25 7.92 39.37 -4.50
CA LYS A 25 9.26 38.73 -4.60
C LYS A 25 9.56 37.81 -3.41
N SER A 26 9.13 38.16 -2.19
CA SER A 26 9.32 37.26 -1.03
C SER A 26 8.47 36.00 -1.16
N ASP A 27 7.23 36.13 -1.62
CA ASP A 27 6.30 35.01 -1.73
C ASP A 27 6.71 34.06 -2.88
N ILE A 28 7.21 34.60 -4.00
CA ILE A 28 7.78 33.79 -5.10
C ILE A 28 9.06 33.10 -4.64
N LYS A 29 9.94 33.79 -3.91
CA LYS A 29 11.18 33.19 -3.42
C LYS A 29 10.92 32.09 -2.39
N GLN A 30 9.95 32.28 -1.50
CA GLN A 30 9.51 31.25 -0.56
C GLN A 30 8.77 30.10 -1.26
N GLY A 31 7.96 30.40 -2.29
CA GLY A 31 7.31 29.40 -3.12
C GLY A 31 8.30 28.52 -3.90
N LEU A 32 9.35 29.13 -4.47
CA LEU A 32 10.42 28.41 -5.19
C LEU A 32 11.35 27.65 -4.24
N GLN A 33 11.56 28.12 -3.01
CA GLN A 33 12.29 27.35 -1.99
C GLN A 33 11.47 26.18 -1.43
N ASN A 34 10.13 26.29 -1.44
CA ASN A 34 9.22 25.19 -1.13
C ASN A 34 8.96 24.24 -2.32
N LEU A 35 9.34 24.62 -3.54
CA LEU A 35 9.63 23.68 -4.61
C LEU A 35 11.00 23.01 -4.37
N ASN A 36 11.17 22.47 -3.15
CA ASN A 36 12.14 21.42 -2.94
C ASN A 36 11.81 20.31 -3.95
N PRO A 37 12.80 19.74 -4.65
CA PRO A 37 12.56 18.59 -5.50
C PRO A 37 11.85 17.54 -4.66
N ILE A 38 10.69 17.10 -5.13
CA ILE A 38 9.88 16.02 -4.59
C ILE A 38 10.79 14.80 -4.40
N GLY A 39 11.42 14.67 -3.24
CA GLY A 39 12.50 13.71 -3.05
C GLY A 39 13.49 13.96 -1.92
N ARG A 40 13.43 15.07 -1.15
CA ARG A 40 14.24 15.14 0.07
C ARG A 40 13.54 14.37 1.21
N PRO A 41 14.13 13.28 1.74
CA PRO A 41 13.60 12.62 2.92
C PRO A 41 13.63 13.61 4.09
N TYR A 42 12.55 13.66 4.87
CA TYR A 42 12.44 14.54 6.03
C TYR A 42 13.61 14.28 6.98
N GLY A 43 14.43 15.32 7.16
CA GLY A 43 15.71 15.27 7.86
C GLY A 43 15.55 15.08 9.36
N PHE A 44 16.13 13.98 9.84
CA PHE A 44 16.50 13.71 11.22
C PHE A 44 17.69 14.59 11.63
N GLY A 45 17.72 15.04 12.89
CA GLY A 45 18.86 15.75 13.46
C GLY A 45 20.13 14.90 13.44
N ASN A 46 21.26 15.55 13.13
CA ASN A 46 22.67 15.13 13.31
C ASN A 46 22.92 13.63 13.58
N GLN A 47 22.59 12.78 12.60
CA GLN A 47 23.24 11.48 12.42
C GLN A 47 24.00 11.51 11.11
N GLN A 48 25.26 11.95 11.17
CA GLN A 48 26.18 11.97 10.02
C GLN A 48 26.44 10.58 9.41
N ASN A 49 25.89 9.49 9.96
CA ASN A 49 25.98 8.13 9.42
C ASN A 49 24.66 7.51 8.92
N GLN A 50 23.50 8.19 9.03
CA GLN A 50 22.21 7.67 8.49
C GLN A 50 21.83 8.26 7.12
N ALA A 51 22.60 9.21 6.60
CA ALA A 51 22.28 9.92 5.36
C ALA A 51 22.70 9.19 4.07
N GLU A 52 23.33 8.02 4.13
CA GLU A 52 23.83 7.30 2.93
C GLU A 52 23.08 6.01 2.57
N GLN A 53 22.15 5.50 3.37
CA GLN A 53 21.33 4.33 3.00
C GLN A 53 19.95 4.74 2.49
N GLY A 54 19.93 5.60 1.47
CA GLY A 54 18.71 5.82 0.70
C GLY A 54 18.24 4.50 0.07
N ILE A 55 16.96 4.18 0.19
CA ILE A 55 16.35 2.99 -0.44
C ILE A 55 16.64 3.02 -1.94
N ASN A 56 17.33 2.00 -2.46
CA ASN A 56 17.64 1.91 -3.88
C ASN A 56 16.45 1.37 -4.66
N TRP A 57 15.53 2.26 -5.04
CA TRP A 57 14.33 1.91 -5.81
C TRP A 57 14.59 1.29 -7.19
N GLN A 58 15.82 1.33 -7.70
CA GLN A 58 16.20 0.73 -8.99
C GLN A 58 16.67 -0.74 -8.85
N ASP A 59 16.88 -1.23 -7.63
CA ASP A 59 17.25 -2.63 -7.39
C ASP A 59 16.01 -3.53 -7.40
N TYR A 60 15.55 -3.88 -8.60
CA TYR A 60 14.41 -4.78 -8.80
C TYR A 60 14.78 -6.22 -8.44
N ASN A 61 14.22 -6.73 -7.34
CA ASN A 61 14.59 -8.02 -6.77
C ASN A 61 13.39 -8.93 -6.45
N TYR A 62 12.15 -8.43 -6.57
CA TYR A 62 10.94 -9.15 -6.15
C TYR A 62 9.80 -9.04 -7.19
N PRO A 63 8.91 -10.03 -7.34
CA PRO A 63 9.00 -11.39 -6.79
C PRO A 63 10.22 -12.14 -7.36
N PRO A 64 10.69 -13.22 -6.70
CA PRO A 64 11.81 -14.00 -7.21
C PRO A 64 11.57 -14.39 -8.66
N TRP A 65 12.63 -14.44 -9.46
CA TRP A 65 12.61 -14.72 -10.91
C TRP A 65 12.05 -13.61 -11.80
N LEU A 66 10.98 -12.93 -11.41
CA LEU A 66 10.37 -11.87 -12.22
C LEU A 66 11.03 -10.50 -12.01
N ARG A 67 11.55 -10.21 -10.81
CA ARG A 67 12.29 -8.97 -10.48
C ARG A 67 11.57 -7.71 -11.00
N LEU A 68 10.31 -7.53 -10.59
CA LEU A 68 9.43 -6.46 -11.07
C LEU A 68 9.48 -5.21 -10.18
N ILE A 69 9.72 -5.39 -8.89
CA ILE A 69 9.74 -4.33 -7.89
C ILE A 69 10.94 -4.49 -6.96
N HIS A 70 11.33 -3.39 -6.34
CA HIS A 70 12.29 -3.39 -5.24
C HIS A 70 11.58 -3.71 -3.91
N TYR A 71 12.10 -4.68 -3.17
CA TYR A 71 11.65 -5.04 -1.82
C TYR A 71 12.82 -5.57 -0.99
N LYS A 72 13.24 -4.80 0.02
CA LYS A 72 14.20 -5.24 1.04
C LYS A 72 13.72 -4.82 2.42
N GLN A 73 13.66 -5.77 3.35
CA GLN A 73 13.15 -5.50 4.70
C GLN A 73 14.18 -4.82 5.59
N ASP A 74 15.46 -5.08 5.35
CA ASP A 74 16.55 -4.54 6.16
C ASP A 74 16.73 -3.03 5.95
N GLU A 75 16.17 -2.49 4.86
CA GLU A 75 16.13 -1.06 4.55
C GLU A 75 14.97 -0.33 5.24
N LEU A 76 14.06 -1.05 5.93
CA LEU A 76 12.89 -0.48 6.58
C LEU A 76 13.03 -0.42 8.11
N PRO A 77 12.45 0.60 8.77
CA PRO A 77 12.27 0.60 10.21
C PRO A 77 11.47 -0.62 10.69
N VAL A 78 11.86 -1.20 11.83
CA VAL A 78 11.29 -2.46 12.37
C VAL A 78 9.75 -2.43 12.45
N ALA A 79 9.16 -1.29 12.84
CA ALA A 79 7.71 -1.14 12.93
C ALA A 79 7.00 -1.28 11.58
N ILE A 80 7.59 -0.73 10.52
CA ILE A 80 7.07 -0.79 9.15
C ILE A 80 7.35 -2.16 8.53
N ALA A 81 8.55 -2.70 8.73
CA ALA A 81 8.99 -4.00 8.22
C ALA A 81 8.02 -5.15 8.59
N ARG A 82 7.45 -5.13 9.80
CA ARG A 82 6.45 -6.14 10.21
C ARG A 82 5.16 -6.05 9.39
N THR A 83 4.68 -4.83 9.15
CA THR A 83 3.46 -4.62 8.35
C THR A 83 3.71 -5.01 6.89
N THR A 84 4.86 -4.64 6.31
CA THR A 84 5.19 -4.97 4.93
C THR A 84 5.48 -6.46 4.72
N ARG A 85 5.94 -7.20 5.75
CA ARG A 85 5.97 -8.67 5.76
C ARG A 85 4.58 -9.28 5.57
N LEU A 86 3.59 -8.76 6.30
CA LEU A 86 2.21 -9.25 6.19
C LEU A 86 1.60 -8.92 4.83
N MET A 87 1.89 -7.74 4.27
CA MET A 87 1.45 -7.40 2.91
C MET A 87 2.09 -8.32 1.86
N ARG A 88 3.37 -8.68 2.01
CA ARG A 88 4.03 -9.68 1.17
C ARG A 88 3.35 -11.04 1.30
N LEU A 89 3.07 -11.48 2.53
CA LEU A 89 2.38 -12.75 2.80
C LEU A 89 0.99 -12.79 2.14
N PHE A 90 0.25 -11.69 2.17
CA PHE A 90 -1.02 -11.55 1.44
C PHE A 90 -0.85 -11.81 -0.06
N PHE A 91 0.17 -11.22 -0.69
CA PHE A 91 0.46 -11.44 -2.10
C PHE A 91 0.84 -12.90 -2.38
N GLU A 92 1.71 -13.50 -1.56
CA GLU A 92 2.12 -14.90 -1.71
C GLU A 92 0.95 -15.88 -1.55
N ILE A 93 0.08 -15.66 -0.56
CA ILE A 93 -1.15 -16.45 -0.38
C ILE A 93 -2.07 -16.28 -1.60
N GLN A 94 -2.22 -15.07 -2.13
CA GLN A 94 -3.04 -14.84 -3.31
C GLN A 94 -2.49 -15.58 -4.55
N CYS A 95 -1.18 -15.56 -4.77
CA CYS A 95 -0.53 -16.36 -5.81
C CYS A 95 -0.80 -17.85 -5.62
N PHE A 96 -0.66 -18.34 -4.38
CA PHE A 96 -0.87 -19.74 -4.04
C PHE A 96 -2.32 -20.18 -4.26
N ILE A 97 -3.30 -19.37 -3.83
CA ILE A 97 -4.72 -19.60 -4.10
C ILE A 97 -4.97 -19.72 -5.60
N CYS A 98 -4.47 -18.77 -6.41
CA CYS A 98 -4.66 -18.82 -7.86
C CYS A 98 -4.02 -20.07 -8.50
N ALA A 99 -2.83 -20.47 -8.05
CA ALA A 99 -2.17 -21.69 -8.52
C ALA A 99 -2.98 -22.94 -8.15
N LEU A 100 -3.48 -23.00 -6.91
CA LEU A 100 -4.33 -24.09 -6.42
C LEU A 100 -5.65 -24.17 -7.21
N THR A 101 -6.29 -23.04 -7.51
CA THR A 101 -7.50 -22.97 -8.32
C THR A 101 -7.26 -23.49 -9.75
N VAL A 102 -6.14 -23.14 -10.38
CA VAL A 102 -5.76 -23.68 -11.69
C VAL A 102 -5.52 -25.19 -11.61
N PHE A 103 -4.76 -25.65 -10.62
CA PHE A 103 -4.49 -27.07 -10.40
C PHE A 103 -5.78 -27.88 -10.20
N ASN A 104 -6.68 -27.42 -9.33
CA ASN A 104 -7.97 -28.06 -9.11
C ASN A 104 -8.83 -28.07 -10.37
N SER A 105 -8.80 -26.99 -11.17
CA SER A 105 -9.54 -26.93 -12.44
C SER A 105 -9.00 -27.91 -13.49
N ILE A 106 -7.69 -28.17 -13.51
CA ILE A 106 -7.08 -29.22 -14.35
C ILE A 106 -7.59 -30.60 -13.91
N ILE A 107 -7.58 -30.89 -12.61
CA ILE A 107 -8.07 -32.17 -12.08
C ILE A 107 -9.55 -32.38 -12.43
N ILE A 108 -10.42 -31.38 -12.23
CA ILE A 108 -11.85 -31.47 -12.59
C ILE A 108 -11.99 -31.79 -14.08
N THR A 109 -11.28 -31.03 -14.93
CA THR A 109 -11.42 -31.14 -16.38
C THR A 109 -10.86 -32.46 -16.91
N ALA A 110 -9.83 -33.02 -16.28
CA ALA A 110 -9.23 -34.30 -16.66
C ALA A 110 -10.01 -35.51 -16.13
N SER A 111 -10.63 -35.40 -14.94
CA SER A 111 -11.28 -36.55 -14.27
C SER A 111 -12.76 -36.69 -14.59
N ALA A 112 -13.47 -35.61 -14.93
CA ALA A 112 -14.92 -35.64 -15.05
C ALA A 112 -15.36 -35.45 -16.52
N SER A 113 -15.84 -36.54 -17.13
CA SER A 113 -16.41 -36.52 -18.48
C SER A 113 -17.66 -35.63 -18.50
N GLY A 114 -17.59 -34.51 -19.22
CA GLY A 114 -18.70 -33.55 -19.34
C GLY A 114 -18.50 -32.23 -18.59
N TYR A 115 -17.39 -32.05 -17.87
CA TYR A 115 -17.11 -30.75 -17.29
C TYR A 115 -16.72 -29.72 -18.35
N PRO A 116 -17.40 -28.56 -18.39
CA PRO A 116 -17.15 -27.59 -19.43
C PRO A 116 -15.79 -26.92 -19.21
N ALA A 117 -14.93 -26.95 -20.23
CA ALA A 117 -13.59 -26.34 -20.26
C ALA A 117 -13.57 -24.85 -19.88
N LYS A 118 -14.75 -24.19 -19.87
CA LYS A 118 -14.93 -22.83 -19.36
C LYS A 118 -14.40 -22.64 -17.93
N PHE A 119 -14.50 -23.66 -17.06
CA PHE A 119 -14.00 -23.55 -15.68
C PHE A 119 -12.47 -23.41 -15.65
N PHE A 120 -11.76 -24.20 -16.44
CA PHE A 120 -10.31 -24.06 -16.59
C PHE A 120 -9.92 -22.70 -17.17
N LEU A 121 -10.65 -22.20 -18.16
CA LEU A 121 -10.42 -20.86 -18.71
C LEU A 121 -10.61 -19.77 -17.66
N PHE A 122 -11.66 -19.85 -16.82
CA PHE A 122 -11.86 -18.92 -15.72
C PHE A 122 -10.73 -18.99 -14.68
N ALA A 123 -10.24 -20.18 -14.36
CA ALA A 123 -9.11 -20.36 -13.46
C ALA A 123 -7.84 -19.68 -14.01
N LEU A 124 -7.58 -19.87 -15.30
CA LEU A 124 -6.44 -19.28 -15.99
C LEU A 124 -6.54 -17.75 -16.01
N LEU A 125 -7.70 -17.20 -16.37
CA LEU A 125 -7.93 -15.74 -16.34
C LEU A 125 -7.73 -15.16 -14.94
N ASN A 126 -8.27 -15.82 -13.90
CA ASN A 126 -8.06 -15.41 -12.51
C ASN A 126 -6.58 -15.42 -12.13
N SER A 127 -5.82 -16.44 -12.56
CA SER A 127 -4.38 -16.54 -12.31
C SER A 127 -3.55 -15.48 -13.04
N MET A 128 -4.05 -14.94 -14.15
CA MET A 128 -3.38 -13.85 -14.87
C MET A 128 -3.74 -12.48 -14.30
N MET A 129 -4.94 -12.31 -13.73
CA MET A 129 -5.43 -11.01 -13.27
C MET A 129 -5.17 -10.74 -11.78
N LEU A 130 -5.48 -11.71 -10.91
CA LEU A 130 -5.47 -11.50 -9.46
C LEU A 130 -4.05 -11.35 -8.88
N PRO A 131 -3.03 -12.15 -9.28
CA PRO A 131 -1.68 -11.97 -8.76
C PRO A 131 -1.04 -10.62 -9.11
N PRO A 132 -1.10 -10.10 -10.35
CA PRO A 132 -0.61 -8.75 -10.63
C PRO A 132 -1.37 -7.66 -9.87
N ALA A 133 -2.68 -7.81 -9.69
CA ALA A 133 -3.46 -6.87 -8.87
C ALA A 133 -3.02 -6.90 -7.39
N ALA A 134 -2.78 -8.08 -6.83
CA ALA A 134 -2.26 -8.23 -5.48
C ALA A 134 -0.83 -7.67 -5.35
N LEU A 135 0.02 -7.86 -6.37
CA LEU A 135 1.36 -7.28 -6.42
C LEU A 135 1.30 -5.75 -6.42
N PHE A 136 0.38 -5.17 -7.20
CA PHE A 136 0.13 -3.72 -7.22
C PHE A 136 -0.28 -3.21 -5.83
N VAL A 137 -1.26 -3.85 -5.19
CA VAL A 137 -1.70 -3.49 -3.83
C VAL A 137 -0.53 -3.56 -2.85
N PHE A 138 0.21 -4.66 -2.85
CA PHE A 138 1.40 -4.83 -2.02
C PHE A 138 2.43 -3.72 -2.26
N TYR A 139 2.76 -3.44 -3.52
CA TYR A 139 3.79 -2.46 -3.87
C TYR A 139 3.41 -1.05 -3.45
N GLN A 140 2.15 -0.64 -3.65
CA GLN A 140 1.67 0.66 -3.23
C GLN A 140 1.70 0.82 -1.70
N GLY A 141 1.32 -0.22 -0.96
CA GLY A 141 1.38 -0.24 0.50
C GLY A 141 2.83 -0.18 1.01
N TYR A 142 3.70 -1.02 0.47
CA TYR A 142 5.13 -1.05 0.80
C TYR A 142 5.80 0.31 0.53
N ARG A 143 5.68 0.81 -0.70
CA ARG A 143 6.32 2.07 -1.10
C ARG A 143 5.73 3.26 -0.35
N GLY A 144 4.41 3.29 -0.18
CA GLY A 144 3.73 4.35 0.57
C GLY A 144 4.18 4.44 2.02
N LEU A 145 4.38 3.30 2.69
CA LEU A 145 4.91 3.27 4.06
C LEU A 145 6.39 3.64 4.11
N ALA A 146 7.21 3.12 3.19
CA ALA A 146 8.65 3.35 3.16
C ALA A 146 9.02 4.83 2.96
N ILE A 147 8.32 5.54 2.07
CA ILE A 147 8.57 6.97 1.82
C ILE A 147 7.61 7.90 2.59
N SER A 148 6.69 7.33 3.38
CA SER A 148 5.62 8.07 4.08
C SER A 148 4.79 8.98 3.15
N SER A 149 4.51 8.52 1.92
CA SER A 149 3.74 9.31 0.94
C SER A 149 2.24 9.10 1.11
N SER A 150 1.53 10.17 1.47
CA SER A 150 0.07 10.18 1.63
C SER A 150 -0.68 9.78 0.34
N SER A 151 -0.17 10.17 -0.84
CA SER A 151 -0.78 9.82 -2.13
C SER A 151 -0.74 8.31 -2.38
N LEU A 152 0.41 7.67 -2.20
CA LEU A 152 0.55 6.22 -2.38
C LEU A 152 -0.24 5.43 -1.34
N LEU A 153 -0.26 5.90 -0.08
CA LEU A 153 -1.08 5.29 0.97
C LEU A 153 -2.58 5.42 0.67
N THR A 154 -3.03 6.50 0.04
CA THR A 154 -4.41 6.66 -0.42
C THR A 154 -4.73 5.67 -1.54
N GLN A 155 -3.84 5.53 -2.52
CA GLN A 155 -3.98 4.53 -3.59
C GLN A 155 -4.04 3.10 -3.02
N TYR A 156 -3.18 2.79 -2.05
CA TYR A 156 -3.22 1.53 -1.31
C TYR A 156 -4.56 1.32 -0.61
N LYS A 157 -5.08 2.31 0.13
CA LYS A 157 -6.36 2.20 0.84
C LYS A 157 -7.52 1.90 -0.12
N ILE A 158 -7.55 2.56 -1.29
CA ILE A 158 -8.58 2.31 -2.29
C ILE A 158 -8.44 0.89 -2.86
N ALA A 159 -7.24 0.55 -3.36
CA ALA A 159 -7.00 -0.74 -4.02
C ALA A 159 -7.17 -1.92 -3.05
N ASN A 160 -6.72 -1.78 -1.80
CA ASN A 160 -6.84 -2.82 -0.77
C ASN A 160 -8.28 -2.97 -0.29
N SER A 161 -9.09 -1.90 -0.26
CA SER A 161 -10.54 -2.02 0.01
C SER A 161 -11.25 -2.85 -1.07
N VAL A 162 -10.92 -2.60 -2.34
CA VAL A 162 -11.44 -3.41 -3.45
C VAL A 162 -10.97 -4.87 -3.32
N ALA A 163 -9.70 -5.10 -2.98
CA ALA A 163 -9.18 -6.44 -2.76
C ALA A 163 -9.88 -7.18 -1.61
N ILE A 164 -10.18 -6.50 -0.49
CA ILE A 164 -10.95 -7.05 0.63
C ILE A 164 -12.34 -7.49 0.17
N LEU A 165 -13.06 -6.64 -0.56
CA LEU A 165 -14.41 -6.96 -1.05
C LEU A 165 -14.39 -8.14 -2.04
N LEU A 166 -13.43 -8.16 -2.97
CA LEU A 166 -13.27 -9.28 -3.91
C LEU A 166 -12.92 -10.58 -3.18
N THR A 167 -12.01 -10.54 -2.20
CA THR A 167 -11.62 -11.71 -1.40
C THR A 167 -12.80 -12.23 -0.58
N LEU A 168 -13.58 -11.33 0.03
CA LEU A 168 -14.80 -11.67 0.75
C LEU A 168 -15.81 -12.36 -0.17
N LEU A 169 -16.01 -11.83 -1.38
CA LEU A 169 -16.91 -12.43 -2.37
C LEU A 169 -16.42 -13.83 -2.79
N CYS A 170 -15.12 -14.01 -3.03
CA CYS A 170 -14.54 -15.30 -3.38
C CYS A 170 -14.66 -16.34 -2.24
N CYS A 171 -14.69 -15.89 -0.99
CA CYS A 171 -14.82 -16.76 0.18
C CYS A 171 -16.21 -17.43 0.25
N PHE A 172 -17.27 -16.73 -0.16
CA PHE A 172 -18.65 -17.20 -0.01
C PHE A 172 -19.30 -17.62 -1.32
N VAL A 173 -19.02 -16.92 -2.43
CA VAL A 173 -19.72 -17.11 -3.69
C VAL A 173 -18.93 -18.07 -4.59
N PRO A 174 -19.49 -19.24 -4.95
CA PRO A 174 -18.87 -20.10 -5.94
C PRO A 174 -18.96 -19.44 -7.32
N MET A 175 -17.88 -18.80 -7.78
CA MET A 175 -17.82 -18.12 -9.07
C MET A 175 -16.80 -18.77 -9.99
N GLY A 176 -17.28 -19.44 -11.04
CA GLY A 176 -16.43 -20.12 -12.02
C GLY A 176 -15.55 -21.19 -11.35
N ALA A 177 -14.24 -20.98 -11.38
CA ALA A 177 -13.25 -21.91 -10.86
C ALA A 177 -13.06 -21.85 -9.32
N ILE A 178 -13.61 -20.83 -8.66
CA ILE A 178 -13.38 -20.58 -7.23
C ILE A 178 -14.22 -21.53 -6.37
N ASN A 179 -13.58 -22.19 -5.40
CA ASN A 179 -14.22 -23.13 -4.48
C ASN A 179 -14.45 -22.52 -3.09
N GLY A 180 -15.29 -21.49 -3.02
CA GLY A 180 -15.74 -20.90 -1.75
C GLY A 180 -16.76 -21.77 -1.01
N PHE A 181 -17.12 -21.37 0.22
CA PHE A 181 -18.01 -22.15 1.10
C PHE A 181 -19.37 -22.48 0.49
N GLY A 182 -19.93 -21.60 -0.35
CA GLY A 182 -21.20 -21.86 -1.02
C GLY A 182 -21.18 -23.05 -1.98
N ARG A 183 -20.01 -23.64 -2.27
CA ARG A 183 -19.88 -24.78 -3.17
C ARG A 183 -20.20 -26.12 -2.51
N TYR A 184 -20.28 -26.18 -1.18
CA TYR A 184 -20.69 -27.41 -0.46
C TYR A 184 -22.10 -27.89 -0.83
N ASP A 185 -22.97 -26.97 -1.24
CA ASP A 185 -24.38 -27.23 -1.59
C ASP A 185 -24.59 -27.45 -3.10
N THR A 186 -23.53 -27.71 -3.87
CA THR A 186 -23.62 -27.83 -5.33
C THR A 186 -23.44 -29.26 -5.81
N GLU A 187 -24.08 -29.59 -6.94
CA GLU A 187 -24.06 -30.89 -7.61
C GLU A 187 -22.64 -31.47 -7.83
N LEU A 188 -21.61 -30.61 -7.91
CA LEU A 188 -20.18 -30.94 -7.91
C LEU A 188 -19.80 -31.94 -6.81
N TYR A 189 -20.29 -31.69 -5.59
CA TYR A 189 -20.01 -32.49 -4.42
C TYR A 189 -20.82 -33.79 -4.42
N GLU A 190 -22.03 -33.76 -4.98
CA GLU A 190 -22.93 -34.91 -4.96
C GLU A 190 -22.65 -35.94 -6.07
N HIS A 191 -22.12 -35.52 -7.21
CA HIS A 191 -21.97 -36.35 -8.42
C HIS A 191 -20.53 -36.77 -8.74
N SER A 192 -19.55 -36.41 -7.92
CA SER A 192 -18.17 -36.85 -8.12
C SER A 192 -17.85 -38.08 -7.27
N ASP A 193 -17.22 -39.09 -7.87
CA ASP A 193 -16.68 -40.26 -7.15
C ASP A 193 -15.59 -39.88 -6.12
N GLY A 194 -15.13 -38.63 -6.12
CA GLY A 194 -14.13 -38.06 -5.24
C GLY A 194 -14.67 -37.11 -4.15
N LYS A 195 -15.87 -37.35 -3.60
CA LYS A 195 -16.53 -36.45 -2.62
C LYS A 195 -15.60 -35.97 -1.49
N GLY A 196 -14.83 -36.89 -0.91
CA GLY A 196 -13.89 -36.56 0.17
C GLY A 196 -12.78 -35.60 -0.26
N TYR A 197 -12.21 -35.80 -1.46
CA TYR A 197 -11.21 -34.90 -2.03
C TYR A 197 -11.78 -33.51 -2.27
N TRP A 198 -12.96 -33.43 -2.92
CA TRP A 198 -13.57 -32.14 -3.23
C TRP A 198 -14.02 -31.38 -1.98
N GLY A 199 -14.57 -32.08 -0.99
CA GLY A 199 -14.89 -31.48 0.31
C GLY A 199 -13.66 -30.91 1.03
N PHE A 200 -12.53 -31.61 0.97
CA PHE A 200 -11.25 -31.11 1.49
C PHE A 200 -10.71 -29.92 0.68
N ALA A 201 -10.75 -29.98 -0.65
CA ALA A 201 -10.29 -28.90 -1.52
C ALA A 201 -11.10 -27.60 -1.31
N ILE A 202 -12.43 -27.69 -1.22
CA ILE A 202 -13.31 -26.56 -0.90
C ILE A 202 -12.97 -25.99 0.48
N PHE A 203 -12.76 -26.85 1.48
CA PHE A 203 -12.39 -26.42 2.83
C PHE A 203 -11.08 -25.62 2.83
N VAL A 204 -10.03 -26.18 2.23
CA VAL A 204 -8.70 -25.58 2.18
C VAL A 204 -8.72 -24.27 1.41
N GLU A 205 -9.33 -24.21 0.23
CA GLU A 205 -9.45 -22.97 -0.54
C GLU A 205 -10.20 -21.89 0.25
N SER A 206 -11.33 -22.24 0.87
CA SER A 206 -12.12 -21.31 1.69
C SER A 206 -11.33 -20.78 2.89
N MET A 207 -10.56 -21.64 3.58
CA MET A 207 -9.67 -21.24 4.67
C MET A 207 -8.55 -20.31 4.20
N LEU A 208 -7.98 -20.55 3.01
CA LEU A 208 -6.96 -19.67 2.44
C LEU A 208 -7.54 -18.29 2.12
N TYR A 209 -8.73 -18.22 1.49
CA TYR A 209 -9.41 -16.94 1.25
C TYR A 209 -9.71 -16.20 2.56
N LEU A 210 -10.21 -16.89 3.58
CA LEU A 210 -10.51 -16.30 4.88
C LEU A 210 -9.24 -15.78 5.59
N THR A 211 -8.15 -16.56 5.55
CA THR A 211 -6.85 -16.16 6.08
C THR A 211 -6.33 -14.93 5.34
N ASN A 212 -6.43 -14.93 4.00
CA ASN A 212 -6.00 -13.81 3.18
C ASN A 212 -6.80 -12.54 3.50
N LEU A 213 -8.13 -12.68 3.65
CA LEU A 213 -9.06 -11.63 4.06
C LEU A 213 -8.67 -11.04 5.43
N ALA A 214 -8.35 -11.88 6.40
CA ALA A 214 -7.92 -11.44 7.73
C ALA A 214 -6.61 -10.65 7.67
N ILE A 215 -5.61 -11.17 6.94
CA ILE A 215 -4.31 -10.50 6.77
C ILE A 215 -4.47 -9.16 6.06
N THR A 216 -5.21 -9.09 4.95
CA THR A 216 -5.40 -7.83 4.21
C THR A 216 -6.17 -6.79 5.02
N SER A 217 -7.19 -7.22 5.79
CA SER A 217 -7.95 -6.33 6.68
C SER A 217 -7.08 -5.80 7.82
N TYR A 218 -6.24 -6.65 8.41
CA TYR A 218 -5.30 -6.23 9.43
C TYR A 218 -4.24 -5.25 8.88
N CYS A 219 -3.71 -5.50 7.67
CA CYS A 219 -2.78 -4.57 7.01
C CYS A 219 -3.44 -3.21 6.77
N MET A 220 -4.70 -3.19 6.33
CA MET A 220 -5.47 -1.95 6.17
C MET A 220 -5.57 -1.19 7.49
N TYR A 221 -5.97 -1.86 8.57
CA TYR A 221 -6.08 -1.26 9.89
C TYR A 221 -4.75 -0.63 10.33
N LYS A 222 -3.62 -1.35 10.15
CA LYS A 222 -2.29 -0.85 10.49
C LYS A 222 -1.88 0.36 9.67
N VAL A 223 -2.24 0.42 8.38
CA VAL A 223 -1.97 1.57 7.51
C VAL A 223 -2.87 2.76 7.82
N VAL A 224 -4.12 2.53 8.22
CA VAL A 224 -5.02 3.62 8.65
C VAL A 224 -4.55 4.22 9.98
N ALA A 225 -4.07 3.39 10.90
CA ALA A 225 -3.51 3.83 12.18
C ALA A 225 -2.05 4.33 12.09
N PHE A 226 -1.44 4.30 10.89
CA PHE A 226 -0.08 4.77 10.70
C PHE A 226 -0.05 6.30 10.67
N ASP A 227 0.54 6.89 11.71
CA ASP A 227 0.85 8.31 11.77
C ASP A 227 2.36 8.51 11.53
N PRO A 228 2.77 9.11 10.39
CA PRO A 228 4.18 9.36 10.11
C PRO A 228 4.82 10.37 11.08
N TYR A 229 4.03 11.18 11.81
CA TYR A 229 4.51 12.25 12.68
C TYR A 229 4.54 11.87 14.18
N ALA A 230 3.80 10.84 14.60
CA ALA A 230 3.70 10.43 16.00
C ALA A 230 5.06 10.02 16.63
N THR A 231 6.01 9.54 15.82
CA THR A 231 7.34 9.13 16.30
C THR A 231 8.20 10.29 16.82
N ASN A 232 7.87 11.55 16.49
CA ASN A 232 8.68 12.70 16.88
C ASN A 232 8.40 13.21 18.32
N ASN A 233 7.21 12.95 18.87
CA ASN A 233 6.81 13.59 20.14
C ASN A 233 7.37 12.90 21.39
N ASN A 234 7.78 11.63 21.30
CA ASN A 234 8.31 10.89 22.45
C ASN A 234 9.84 10.93 22.59
N ALA A 235 10.58 11.40 21.57
CA ALA A 235 12.03 11.51 21.64
C ALA A 235 12.52 12.81 22.32
N GLY A 236 11.65 13.82 22.45
CA GLY A 236 12.01 15.12 23.02
C GLY A 236 11.68 15.31 24.51
N SER A 237 10.93 14.38 25.14
CA SER A 237 10.44 14.54 26.51
C SER A 237 11.25 13.80 27.59
N SER A 238 12.29 13.04 27.21
CA SER A 238 13.12 12.27 28.16
C SER A 238 14.43 12.95 28.57
N SER A 239 14.76 14.14 28.06
CA SER A 239 16.04 14.83 28.35
C SER A 239 15.95 16.00 29.33
N PHE A 240 14.82 16.22 30.04
CA PHE A 240 14.67 17.33 31.00
C PHE A 240 14.24 16.88 32.41
N GLN A 241 14.73 15.73 32.89
CA GLN A 241 14.63 15.31 34.29
C GLN A 241 15.99 14.80 34.76
N GLY A 242 16.87 15.70 35.21
CA GLY A 242 18.17 15.28 35.71
C GLY A 242 19.19 16.36 36.02
N ALA A 243 18.79 17.53 36.48
CA ALA A 243 19.70 18.48 37.13
C ALA A 243 19.09 18.93 38.47
N GLY A 244 18.85 17.95 39.34
CA GLY A 244 18.58 18.19 40.75
C GLY A 244 19.87 18.61 41.44
N VAL A 245 20.06 19.92 41.53
CA VAL A 245 21.05 20.59 42.39
C VAL A 245 20.82 20.12 43.82
N SER A 246 21.78 19.37 44.39
CA SER A 246 21.85 19.14 45.83
C SER A 246 22.64 20.31 46.44
N GLN A 247 21.93 21.24 47.07
CA GLN A 247 22.51 22.14 48.06
C GLN A 247 22.19 21.56 49.44
N VAL A 248 23.17 20.95 50.09
CA VAL A 248 23.47 21.07 51.53
C VAL A 248 24.97 20.85 51.71
#